data_AF-A0A291GRI4-F1
#
_entry.id   AF-A0A291GRI4-F1
#
_cell.length_a   1.000
_cell.length_b   1.000
_cell.length_c   1.000
_cell.angle_alpha   90.00
_cell.angle_beta   90.00
_cell.angle_gamma   90.00
#
_symmetry.space_group_name_H-M   'P 1'
#
loop_
_entity.id
_entity.type
_entity.pdbx_description
1 polymer ?
#
loop_
_entity_poly.entity_id
_entity_poly.type
_entity_poly.pdbx_seq_one_letter_code
_entity_poly.pdbx_strand_id
1 'polypeptide(L)'
;MTYAAEHYRVRAALGDPRAWPCARCGAGAVDWAMLPDAETIRRTTDGKRAADPSDYAPMCRLCHGRLDPAQPPPGVVMLAGVDWQDYSTHVDAEGRPLREWSTR
;
A
#
# COMPACT_ATOMS: atom_id res chain seq x y z
N MET A 1 13.27 -10.62 6.39
CA MET A 1 12.00 -11.01 5.74
C MET A 1 11.83 -10.06 4.58
N THR A 2 11.85 -10.63 3.39
CA THR A 2 12.00 -9.91 2.12
C THR A 2 10.66 -9.36 1.63
N TYR A 3 10.70 -8.47 0.65
CA TYR A 3 9.50 -7.98 -0.07
C TYR A 3 8.64 -9.14 -0.60
N ALA A 4 9.26 -10.14 -1.23
CA ALA A 4 8.54 -11.31 -1.73
C ALA A 4 7.85 -12.11 -0.61
N ALA A 5 8.48 -12.25 0.55
CA ALA A 5 7.89 -12.93 1.70
C ALA A 5 6.69 -12.15 2.27
N GLU A 6 6.76 -10.82 2.25
CA GLU A 6 5.66 -9.95 2.67
C GLU A 6 4.47 -10.08 1.71
N HIS A 7 4.71 -10.04 0.40
CA HIS A 7 3.66 -10.25 -0.60
C HIS A 7 3.01 -11.63 -0.49
N TYR A 8 3.80 -12.67 -0.19
CA TYR A 8 3.26 -14.00 0.07
C TYR A 8 2.36 -14.02 1.31
N ARG A 9 2.80 -13.39 2.41
CA ARG A 9 2.05 -13.28 3.67
C ARG A 9 0.71 -12.58 3.45
N VAL A 10 0.71 -11.42 2.80
CA VAL A 10 -0.50 -10.64 2.54
C VAL A 10 -1.44 -11.38 1.60
N ARG A 11 -0.93 -12.02 0.54
CA ARG A 11 -1.74 -12.84 -0.38
C ARG A 11 -2.36 -14.06 0.33
N ALA A 12 -1.64 -14.69 1.26
CA ALA A 12 -2.19 -15.78 2.05
C ALA A 12 -3.34 -15.33 2.97
N ALA A 13 -3.31 -14.08 3.45
CA ALA A 13 -4.33 -13.52 4.33
C ALA A 13 -5.54 -12.94 3.58
N LEU A 14 -5.31 -12.24 2.47
CA LEU A 14 -6.35 -11.48 1.75
C LEU A 14 -6.79 -12.12 0.42
N GLY A 15 -6.10 -13.17 -0.02
CA GLY A 15 -6.34 -13.82 -1.31
C GLY A 15 -5.64 -13.16 -2.49
N ASP A 16 -6.00 -13.59 -3.69
CA ASP A 16 -5.42 -13.08 -4.95
C ASP A 16 -5.86 -11.62 -5.18
N PRO A 17 -4.93 -10.66 -5.29
CA PRO A 17 -5.28 -9.27 -5.57
C PRO A 17 -6.04 -9.09 -6.89
N ARG A 18 -5.86 -10.00 -7.86
CA ARG A 18 -6.55 -9.95 -9.17
C ARG A 18 -8.06 -10.16 -9.09
N ALA A 19 -8.56 -10.67 -7.96
CA ALA A 19 -10.00 -10.76 -7.70
C ALA A 19 -10.64 -9.41 -7.42
N TRP A 20 -9.85 -8.34 -7.27
CA TRP A 20 -10.30 -7.03 -6.84
C TRP A 20 -9.93 -5.92 -7.84
N PRO A 21 -10.74 -4.86 -7.96
CA PRO A 21 -10.33 -3.65 -8.65
C PRO A 21 -9.26 -2.92 -7.84
N CYS A 22 -8.41 -2.17 -8.53
CA CYS A 22 -7.41 -1.28 -7.94
C CYS A 22 -8.11 -0.24 -7.08
N ALA A 23 -7.78 -0.19 -5.80
CA ALA A 23 -8.41 0.72 -4.84
C ALA A 23 -8.21 2.21 -5.19
N ARG A 24 -7.21 2.54 -6.02
CA ARG A 24 -6.93 3.94 -6.42
C ARG A 24 -7.57 4.36 -7.74
N CYS A 25 -7.65 3.47 -8.74
CA CYS A 25 -8.05 3.86 -10.09
C CYS A 25 -9.11 2.95 -10.73
N GLY A 26 -9.58 1.92 -10.03
CA GLY A 26 -10.59 0.98 -10.51
C GLY A 26 -10.12 -0.05 -11.54
N ALA A 27 -8.93 0.10 -12.14
CA ALA A 27 -8.36 -0.88 -13.07
C ALA A 27 -8.11 -2.23 -12.39
N GLY A 28 -7.86 -3.32 -13.14
CA GLY A 28 -7.54 -4.62 -12.53
C GLY A 28 -6.30 -4.56 -11.63
N ALA A 29 -6.42 -5.00 -10.37
CA ALA A 29 -5.28 -5.08 -9.48
C ALA A 29 -4.39 -6.27 -9.85
N VAL A 30 -3.09 -6.13 -9.57
CA VAL A 30 -2.09 -7.18 -9.81
C VAL A 30 -1.30 -7.51 -8.56
N ASP A 31 -1.31 -6.62 -7.58
CA ASP A 31 -0.60 -6.82 -6.33
C ASP A 31 -1.24 -6.09 -5.15
N TRP A 32 -0.80 -6.44 -3.94
CA TRP A 32 -1.15 -5.73 -2.72
C TRP A 32 -0.09 -4.64 -2.42
N ALA A 33 -0.52 -3.41 -2.14
CA ALA A 33 0.36 -2.31 -1.74
C ALA A 33 0.08 -1.91 -0.29
N MET A 34 1.14 -1.67 0.49
CA MET A 34 0.99 -1.07 1.81
C MET A 34 0.50 0.37 1.65
N LEU A 35 -0.53 0.74 2.41
CA LEU A 35 -1.07 2.09 2.40
C LEU A 35 -0.11 3.09 3.07
N PRO A 36 -0.05 4.35 2.60
CA PRO A 36 0.76 5.38 3.24
C PRO A 36 0.39 5.67 4.69
N ASP A 37 -0.88 5.50 5.03
CA ASP A 37 -1.46 5.70 6.37
C ASP A 37 -1.59 4.39 7.17
N ALA A 38 -0.87 3.33 6.77
CA ALA A 38 -0.81 2.07 7.50
C ALA A 38 -0.55 2.30 9.00
N GLU A 39 -1.41 1.77 9.86
CA GLU A 39 -1.34 2.02 11.29
C GLU A 39 -0.21 1.21 11.95
N THR A 40 0.16 0.07 11.35
CA THR A 40 1.07 -0.89 11.97
C THR A 40 2.44 -1.01 11.29
N ILE A 41 3.14 0.10 11.09
CA ILE A 41 4.44 0.07 10.39
C ILE A 41 5.57 -0.53 11.25
N ARG A 42 6.22 -1.56 10.72
CA ARG A 42 7.47 -2.14 11.23
C ARG A 42 8.64 -1.81 10.29
N ARG A 43 9.73 -1.33 10.88
CA ARG A 43 11.01 -1.16 10.17
C ARG A 43 11.78 -2.48 10.15
N THR A 44 12.40 -2.76 9.01
CA THR A 44 13.10 -4.00 8.73
C THR A 44 14.39 -3.65 8.00
N THR A 45 15.32 -4.60 7.93
CA THR A 45 16.57 -4.42 7.18
C THR A 45 16.34 -4.11 5.70
N ASP A 46 15.19 -4.54 5.16
CA ASP A 46 14.88 -4.51 3.73
C ASP A 46 13.82 -3.44 3.40
N GLY A 47 13.47 -2.58 4.37
CA GLY A 47 12.48 -1.52 4.22
C GLY A 47 11.41 -1.47 5.31
N LYS A 48 10.30 -0.80 5.02
CA LYS A 48 9.11 -0.70 5.89
C LYS A 48 8.04 -1.69 5.43
N ARG A 49 7.28 -2.25 6.36
CA ARG A 49 6.08 -3.08 6.09
C ARG A 49 5.03 -2.88 7.16
N ALA A 50 3.77 -3.12 6.85
CA ALA A 50 2.73 -3.15 7.87
C ALA A 50 2.66 -4.54 8.51
N ALA A 51 2.32 -4.59 9.80
CA ALA A 51 2.17 -5.85 10.53
C ALA A 51 0.82 -6.51 10.22
N ASP A 52 -0.22 -5.69 10.13
CA ASP A 52 -1.57 -6.11 9.82
C ASP A 52 -1.76 -6.18 8.28
N PRO A 53 -2.23 -7.30 7.72
CA PRO A 53 -2.66 -7.35 6.33
C PRO A 53 -3.72 -6.29 5.96
N SER A 54 -4.56 -5.83 6.90
CA SER A 54 -5.60 -4.82 6.63
C SER A 54 -5.05 -3.45 6.21
N ASP A 55 -3.77 -3.18 6.49
CA ASP A 55 -3.03 -2.00 6.04
C ASP A 55 -2.58 -2.09 4.56
N TYR A 56 -3.01 -3.12 3.83
CA TYR A 56 -2.73 -3.32 2.40
C TYR A 56 -3.99 -3.20 1.55
N ALA A 57 -3.85 -2.59 0.37
CA ALA A 57 -4.92 -2.45 -0.61
C ALA A 57 -4.54 -3.08 -1.97
N PRO A 58 -5.52 -3.60 -2.73
CA PRO A 58 -5.26 -4.15 -4.05
C PRO A 58 -4.96 -3.00 -5.02
N MET A 59 -3.86 -3.09 -5.76
CA MET A 59 -3.40 -2.03 -6.65
C MET A 59 -3.01 -2.59 -8.02
N CYS A 60 -3.26 -1.79 -9.06
CA CYS A 60 -2.68 -2.04 -10.38
C CYS A 60 -1.19 -1.66 -10.37
N ARG A 61 -0.42 -2.16 -11.34
CA ARG A 61 1.04 -1.96 -11.39
C ARG A 61 1.47 -0.49 -11.34
N LEU A 62 0.74 0.38 -12.07
CA LEU A 62 1.05 1.80 -12.13
C LEU A 62 0.78 2.52 -10.80
N CYS A 63 -0.33 2.20 -10.13
CA CYS A 63 -0.66 2.79 -8.84
C CYS A 63 0.24 2.25 -7.72
N HIS A 64 0.54 0.95 -7.76
CA HIS A 64 1.46 0.28 -6.85
C HIS A 64 2.86 0.90 -6.91
N GLY A 65 3.44 1.06 -8.11
CA GLY A 65 4.75 1.69 -8.28
C GLY A 65 4.83 3.18 -7.88
N ARG A 66 3.69 3.88 -7.74
CA ARG A 66 3.66 5.23 -7.16
C ARG A 66 3.66 5.23 -5.63
N LEU A 67 3.29 4.09 -5.02
CA LEU A 67 3.21 3.87 -3.58
C LEU A 67 4.39 3.09 -3.00
N ASP A 68 5.14 2.37 -3.83
CA ASP A 68 6.52 2.01 -3.56
C ASP A 68 7.36 3.26 -3.89
N PRO A 69 7.52 4.27 -3.01
CA PRO A 69 8.59 5.22 -3.21
C PRO A 69 9.84 4.35 -3.31
N ALA A 70 10.59 4.50 -4.41
CA ALA A 70 11.88 3.86 -4.57
C ALA A 70 12.60 3.97 -3.24
N GLN A 71 12.75 2.85 -2.53
CA GLN A 71 13.65 2.82 -1.41
C GLN A 71 14.96 3.34 -2.00
N PRO A 72 15.57 4.41 -1.45
CA PRO A 72 16.85 4.83 -1.95
C PRO A 72 17.72 3.58 -2.02
N PRO A 73 18.45 3.34 -3.12
CA PRO A 73 19.34 2.20 -3.18
C PRO A 73 20.22 2.21 -1.93
N PRO A 74 20.55 1.04 -1.35
CA PRO A 74 21.27 0.97 -0.10
C PRO A 74 22.51 1.88 -0.15
N GLY A 75 22.53 2.92 0.70
CA GLY A 75 23.60 3.93 0.75
C GLY A 75 23.22 5.37 0.38
N VAL A 76 22.00 5.66 -0.08
CA VAL A 76 21.58 7.04 -0.39
C VAL A 76 20.68 7.61 0.72
N VAL A 77 21.13 8.70 1.36
CA VAL A 77 20.35 9.44 2.37
C VAL A 77 19.52 10.52 1.65
N MET A 78 18.19 10.43 1.69
CA MET A 78 17.31 11.49 1.22
C MET A 78 17.32 12.66 2.21
N LEU A 79 17.66 13.85 1.74
CA LEU A 79 17.61 15.10 2.51
C LEU A 79 16.17 15.41 2.91
N ALA A 80 15.96 15.76 4.18
CA ALA A 80 14.65 16.11 4.73
C ALA A 80 14.07 17.37 4.05
N GLY A 81 12.80 17.34 3.64
CA GLY A 81 12.11 18.56 3.20
C GLY A 81 10.96 18.44 2.20
N VAL A 82 10.67 17.25 1.63
CA VAL A 82 9.45 17.09 0.80
C VAL A 82 8.32 16.64 1.70
N ASP A 83 7.44 17.57 2.03
CA ASP A 83 6.24 17.35 2.82
C ASP A 83 5.24 16.47 2.04
N TRP A 84 4.82 15.36 2.65
CA TRP A 84 3.94 14.33 2.08
C TRP A 84 2.46 14.51 2.48
N GLN A 85 2.09 15.66 3.08
CA GLN A 85 0.81 15.86 3.76
C GLN A 85 -0.47 15.91 2.89
N ASP A 86 -0.40 15.76 1.56
CA ASP A 86 -1.57 15.90 0.68
C ASP A 86 -2.29 14.56 0.34
N TYR A 87 -2.28 13.59 1.25
CA TYR A 87 -2.85 12.24 1.00
C TYR A 87 -4.23 11.96 1.61
N SER A 88 -4.78 12.88 2.41
CA SER A 88 -5.97 12.66 3.27
C SER A 88 -7.35 12.82 2.61
N THR A 89 -7.46 12.96 1.28
CA THR A 89 -8.76 13.22 0.61
C THR A 89 -9.14 12.18 -0.45
N HIS A 90 -8.76 10.91 -0.28
CA HIS A 90 -9.23 9.86 -1.18
C HIS A 90 -10.68 9.49 -0.85
N VAL A 91 -11.56 10.02 -1.68
CA VAL A 91 -12.99 9.74 -1.71
C VAL A 91 -13.31 8.76 -2.85
N ASP A 92 -14.39 8.00 -2.74
CA ASP A 92 -14.93 7.27 -3.88
C ASP A 92 -15.47 8.23 -4.98
N ALA A 93 -16.00 7.67 -6.08
CA ALA A 93 -16.60 8.45 -7.16
C ALA A 93 -17.77 9.34 -6.71
N GLU A 94 -18.28 9.15 -5.48
CA GLU A 94 -19.39 9.84 -4.87
C GLU A 94 -18.95 10.77 -3.72
N GLY A 95 -17.64 10.93 -3.48
CA GLY A 95 -17.14 11.86 -2.46
C GLY A 95 -17.06 11.27 -1.04
N ARG A 96 -17.20 9.95 -0.87
CA ARG A 96 -17.18 9.30 0.46
C ARG A 96 -15.80 8.82 0.89
N PRO A 97 -15.39 9.01 2.15
CA PRO A 97 -14.12 8.49 2.67
C PRO A 97 -14.07 6.96 2.58
N LEU A 98 -12.97 6.41 2.08
CA LEU A 98 -12.78 4.95 1.92
C LEU A 98 -12.66 4.16 3.25
N ARG A 99 -12.83 4.80 4.43
CA ARG A 99 -12.68 4.16 5.75
C ARG A 99 -13.90 3.34 6.23
N GLU A 100 -14.97 3.22 5.45
CA GLU A 100 -16.21 2.51 5.85
C GLU A 100 -16.36 1.08 5.31
N TRP A 101 -15.27 0.35 5.09
CA TRP A 101 -15.35 -1.08 4.76
C TRP A 101 -15.27 -1.92 6.04
N SER A 102 -16.34 -1.87 6.84
CA SER A 102 -16.57 -2.80 7.95
C SER A 102 -18.04 -3.21 8.03
N THR A 103 -18.25 -4.52 7.98
CA THR A 103 -19.48 -5.28 8.26
C THR A 103 -20.65 -5.15 7.28
N ARG A 104 -20.73 -6.11 6.35
CA ARG A 104 -21.95 -6.90 6.13
C ARG A 104 -21.61 -8.36 5.94
#